data_AF-A0A541C0Z1-F1
#
_entry.id   AF-A0A541C0Z1-F1
#
_cell.length_a   1.000
_cell.length_b   1.000
_cell.length_c   1.000
_cell.angle_alpha   90.00
_cell.angle_beta   90.00
_cell.angle_gamma   90.00
#
_symmetry.space_group_name_H-M   'P 1'
#
loop_
_entity.id
_entity.type
_entity.pdbx_description
1 polymer ?
#
loop_
_entity_poly.entity_id
_entity_poly.type
_entity_poly.pdbx_seq_one_letter_code
_entity_poly.pdbx_strand_id
1 'polypeptide(L)'
;MAKKPETMFDMDITKMMAEFKLPQVDVEALVAAQRKNIETLSTANRLALEGMQAVAKRNMEIMQQALADLTEAMKAIAAAEAPQAKAAKQAELLKATYEKAMQNIRELQDMIQRMSGDTLNVLNRRVSEALDEVRAMMEKAKG
;
A
#
# COMPACT_ATOMS: atom_id res chain seq x y z
N MET A 1 -26.27 41.21 -17.86
CA MET A 1 -26.52 39.98 -17.09
C MET A 1 -25.42 38.98 -17.43
N ALA A 2 -24.63 38.56 -16.44
CA ALA A 2 -23.50 37.65 -16.66
C ALA A 2 -24.02 36.21 -16.89
N LYS A 3 -23.68 35.63 -18.05
CA LYS A 3 -23.91 34.21 -18.32
C LYS A 3 -22.99 33.40 -17.38
N LYS A 4 -23.59 32.58 -16.52
CA LYS A 4 -22.85 31.58 -15.73
C LYS A 4 -22.16 30.62 -16.70
N PRO A 5 -20.93 30.17 -16.42
CA PRO A 5 -20.28 29.15 -17.22
C PRO A 5 -21.08 27.86 -17.02
N GLU A 6 -21.84 27.46 -18.04
CA GLU A 6 -22.36 26.11 -18.12
C GLU A 6 -21.16 25.19 -18.18
N THR A 7 -20.96 24.43 -17.11
CA THR A 7 -19.96 23.39 -17.05
C THR A 7 -20.29 22.38 -18.14
N MET A 8 -19.32 22.15 -19.05
CA MET A 8 -19.42 21.18 -20.16
C MET A 8 -20.00 19.83 -19.73
N PHE A 9 -19.81 19.44 -18.46
CA PHE A 9 -20.31 18.22 -17.86
C PHE A 9 -21.85 18.16 -17.67
N ASP A 10 -22.51 19.28 -17.34
CA ASP A 10 -23.96 19.27 -17.04
C ASP A 10 -24.82 19.21 -18.31
N MET A 11 -24.36 19.85 -19.38
CA MET A 11 -25.08 19.88 -20.66
C MET A 11 -25.05 18.53 -21.38
N ASP A 12 -23.99 17.74 -21.24
CA ASP A 12 -23.87 16.45 -21.93
C ASP A 12 -24.60 15.32 -21.20
N ILE A 13 -24.54 15.25 -19.86
CA ILE A 13 -25.19 14.16 -19.12
C ILE A 13 -26.72 14.26 -19.25
N THR A 14 -27.27 15.48 -19.15
CA THR A 14 -28.73 15.70 -19.21
C THR A 14 -29.29 15.43 -20.61
N LYS A 15 -28.57 15.81 -21.68
CA LYS A 15 -28.97 15.52 -23.07
C LYS A 15 -28.80 14.05 -23.42
N MET A 16 -27.70 13.43 -23.00
CA MET A 16 -27.45 12.01 -23.24
C MET A 16 -28.48 11.13 -22.53
N MET A 17 -28.96 11.51 -21.33
CA MET A 17 -30.07 10.84 -20.62
C MET A 17 -31.45 11.10 -21.23
N ALA A 18 -31.64 12.21 -21.96
CA ALA A 18 -32.89 12.51 -22.65
C ALA A 18 -32.97 11.80 -24.02
N GLU A 19 -31.84 11.65 -24.71
CA GLU A 19 -31.75 11.05 -26.05
C GLU A 19 -31.62 9.52 -26.01
N PHE A 20 -30.90 8.97 -25.03
CA PHE A 20 -31.05 7.56 -24.68
C PHE A 20 -32.20 7.45 -23.68
N LYS A 21 -33.29 6.80 -24.07
CA LYS A 21 -34.30 6.29 -23.11
C LYS A 21 -33.66 5.22 -22.22
N LEU A 22 -32.75 5.61 -21.33
CA LEU A 22 -32.17 4.73 -20.33
C LEU A 22 -33.30 4.39 -19.36
N PRO A 23 -33.70 3.11 -19.23
CA PRO A 23 -34.68 2.71 -18.23
C PRO A 23 -34.15 3.14 -16.85
N GLN A 24 -34.89 4.06 -16.20
CA GLN A 24 -34.86 4.38 -14.76
C GLN A 24 -33.52 4.12 -14.07
N VAL A 25 -32.45 4.83 -14.47
CA VAL A 25 -31.15 4.72 -13.81
C VAL A 25 -31.29 5.20 -12.37
N ASP A 26 -30.98 4.33 -11.40
CA ASP A 26 -31.04 4.60 -9.97
C ASP A 26 -29.88 5.54 -9.58
N VAL A 27 -30.13 6.85 -9.66
CA VAL A 27 -29.14 7.91 -9.40
C VAL A 27 -28.63 7.84 -7.95
N GLU A 28 -29.48 7.45 -6.99
CA GLU A 28 -29.09 7.28 -5.60
C GLU A 28 -28.08 6.13 -5.46
N ALA A 29 -28.32 5.00 -6.12
CA ALA A 29 -27.38 3.89 -6.18
C ALA A 29 -26.04 4.28 -6.83
N LEU A 30 -26.07 5.08 -7.90
CA LEU A 30 -24.85 5.57 -8.55
C LEU A 30 -24.04 6.49 -7.62
N VAL A 31 -24.70 7.44 -6.95
CA VAL A 31 -24.03 8.34 -5.98
C VAL A 31 -23.45 7.54 -4.81
N ALA A 32 -24.17 6.54 -4.30
CA ALA A 32 -23.67 5.64 -3.27
C ALA A 32 -22.44 4.85 -3.74
N ALA A 33 -22.46 4.31 -4.96
CA ALA A 33 -21.32 3.60 -5.55
C ALA A 33 -20.10 4.50 -5.71
N GLN A 34 -20.28 5.77 -6.10
CA GLN A 34 -19.18 6.74 -6.19
C GLN A 34 -18.60 7.11 -4.83
N ARG A 35 -19.44 7.27 -3.79
CA ARG A 35 -18.96 7.48 -2.42
C ARG A 35 -18.08 6.32 -1.95
N LYS A 36 -18.52 5.07 -2.17
CA LYS A 36 -17.73 3.88 -1.84
C LYS A 36 -16.41 3.82 -2.59
N ASN A 37 -16.38 4.23 -3.86
CA ASN A 37 -15.13 4.31 -4.64
C ASN A 37 -14.13 5.26 -3.99
N ILE A 38 -14.57 6.48 -3.63
CA ILE A 38 -13.72 7.49 -3.00
C ILE A 38 -13.19 6.99 -1.64
N GLU A 39 -14.05 6.39 -0.83
CA GLU A 39 -13.67 5.82 0.47
C GLU A 39 -12.63 4.69 0.32
N THR A 40 -12.82 3.82 -0.67
CA THR A 40 -11.89 2.73 -0.99
C THR A 40 -10.53 3.28 -1.42
N LEU A 41 -10.51 4.26 -2.32
CA LEU A 41 -9.26 4.89 -2.76
C LEU A 41 -8.54 5.61 -1.62
N SER A 42 -9.29 6.30 -0.76
CA SER A 42 -8.75 6.92 0.45
C SER A 42 -8.12 5.87 1.38
N THR A 43 -8.81 4.76 1.60
CA THR A 43 -8.32 3.65 2.44
C THR A 43 -7.07 3.00 1.84
N ALA A 44 -7.07 2.72 0.54
CA ALA A 44 -5.92 2.18 -0.17
C ALA A 44 -4.69 3.10 -0.08
N ASN A 45 -4.89 4.41 -0.28
CA ASN A 45 -3.82 5.40 -0.12
C ASN A 45 -3.28 5.44 1.32
N ARG A 46 -4.18 5.37 2.32
CA ARG A 46 -3.78 5.33 3.73
C ARG A 46 -2.93 4.09 4.03
N LEU A 47 -3.35 2.91 3.59
CA LEU A 47 -2.61 1.66 3.78
C LEU A 47 -1.23 1.72 3.10
N ALA A 48 -1.15 2.25 1.89
CA ALA A 48 0.12 2.44 1.20
C ALA A 48 1.06 3.37 1.98
N LEU A 49 0.56 4.51 2.48
CA LEU A 49 1.36 5.45 3.27
C LEU A 49 1.81 4.84 4.61
N GLU A 50 0.92 4.16 5.32
CA GLU A 50 1.23 3.45 6.56
C GLU A 50 2.31 2.38 6.33
N GLY A 51 2.20 1.62 5.24
CA GLY A 51 3.21 0.63 4.84
C GLY A 51 4.57 1.25 4.51
N MET A 52 4.60 2.35 3.74
CA MET A 52 5.83 3.08 3.45
C MET A 52 6.49 3.63 4.72
N GLN A 53 5.70 4.18 5.64
CA GLN A 53 6.19 4.65 6.93
C GLN A 53 6.76 3.52 7.79
N ALA A 54 6.09 2.37 7.81
CA ALA A 54 6.57 1.20 8.53
C ALA A 54 7.92 0.71 7.98
N VAL A 55 8.06 0.60 6.65
CA VAL A 55 9.33 0.22 6.00
C VAL A 55 10.44 1.23 6.30
N ALA A 56 10.14 2.53 6.22
CA ALA A 56 11.12 3.58 6.53
C ALA A 56 11.58 3.51 7.99
N LYS A 57 10.66 3.32 8.92
CA LYS A 57 10.97 3.12 10.35
C LYS A 57 11.87 1.91 10.54
N ARG A 58 11.55 0.78 9.92
CA ARG A 58 12.34 -0.44 10.03
C ARG A 58 13.76 -0.26 9.47
N ASN A 59 13.91 0.45 8.36
CA ASN A 59 15.22 0.76 7.79
C ASN A 59 16.07 1.61 8.76
N MET A 60 15.48 2.56 9.48
CA MET A 60 16.19 3.33 10.52
C MET A 60 16.60 2.48 11.72
N GLU A 61 15.77 1.53 12.13
CA GLU A 61 16.11 0.58 13.20
C GLU A 61 17.28 -0.32 12.79
N ILE A 62 17.27 -0.84 11.55
CA ILE A 62 18.38 -1.63 11.00
C ILE A 62 19.68 -0.82 11.01
N MET A 63 19.65 0.47 10.64
CA MET A 63 20.83 1.34 10.69
C MET A 63 21.36 1.54 12.10
N GLN A 64 20.47 1.84 13.07
CA GLN A 64 20.87 1.98 14.48
C GLN A 64 21.50 0.69 15.01
N GLN A 65 20.92 -0.45 14.65
CA GLN A 65 21.43 -1.75 15.07
C GLN A 65 22.79 -2.07 14.44
N ALA A 66 23.00 -1.73 13.17
CA ALA A 66 24.28 -1.90 12.49
C ALA A 66 25.41 -1.05 13.13
N LEU A 67 25.11 0.18 13.57
CA LEU A 67 26.07 1.02 14.29
C LEU A 67 26.44 0.45 15.66
N ALA A 68 25.46 -0.11 16.37
CA ALA A 68 25.69 -0.79 17.65
C ALA A 68 26.58 -2.03 17.45
N ASP A 69 26.24 -2.89 16.48
CA ASP A 69 27.01 -4.09 16.15
C ASP A 69 28.46 -3.75 15.77
N LEU A 70 28.67 -2.69 14.97
CA LEU A 70 30.01 -2.24 14.58
C LEU A 70 30.84 -1.84 15.80
N THR A 71 30.24 -1.11 16.73
CA THR A 71 30.89 -0.68 17.97
C THR A 71 31.29 -1.89 18.82
N GLU A 72 30.42 -2.89 18.92
CA GLU A 72 30.68 -4.13 19.65
C GLU A 72 31.77 -4.98 18.98
N ALA A 73 31.72 -5.11 17.65
CA ALA A 73 32.73 -5.82 16.88
C ALA A 73 34.13 -5.20 17.05
N MET A 74 34.24 -3.86 17.04
CA MET A 74 35.51 -3.18 17.31
C MET A 74 36.04 -3.47 18.71
N LYS A 75 35.18 -3.46 19.74
CA LYS A 75 35.56 -3.83 21.12
C LYS A 75 36.03 -5.29 21.20
N ALA A 76 35.32 -6.20 20.55
CA ALA A 76 35.66 -7.63 20.55
C ALA A 76 37.02 -7.90 19.89
N ILE A 77 37.33 -7.20 18.79
CA ILE A 77 38.63 -7.32 18.11
C ILE A 77 39.76 -6.74 18.98
N ALA A 78 39.53 -5.60 19.64
CA ALA A 78 40.52 -4.97 20.53
C ALA A 78 40.86 -5.85 21.75
N ALA A 79 39.91 -6.63 22.24
CA ALA A 79 40.09 -7.53 23.39
C ALA A 79 40.80 -8.86 23.06
N ALA A 80 40.96 -9.21 21.79
CA ALA A 80 41.62 -10.47 21.40
C ALA A 80 43.15 -10.30 21.36
N GLU A 81 43.87 -11.11 22.14
CA GLU A 81 45.34 -10.98 22.25
C GLU A 81 46.11 -11.85 21.24
N ALA A 82 45.66 -13.08 20.96
CA ALA A 82 46.36 -14.02 20.07
C ALA A 82 45.93 -13.90 18.58
N PRO A 83 46.86 -13.98 17.60
CA PRO A 83 46.55 -13.85 16.17
C PRO A 83 45.53 -14.89 15.64
N GLN A 84 45.64 -16.14 16.07
CA GLN A 84 44.70 -17.21 15.68
C GLN A 84 43.29 -16.96 16.24
N ALA A 85 43.20 -16.45 17.47
CA ALA A 85 41.92 -16.08 18.10
C ALA A 85 41.26 -14.89 17.38
N LYS A 86 42.06 -13.92 16.89
CA LYS A 86 41.55 -12.82 16.05
C LYS A 86 40.93 -13.33 14.75
N ALA A 87 41.59 -14.25 14.04
CA ALA A 87 41.11 -14.79 12.78
C ALA A 87 39.78 -15.57 12.95
N ALA A 88 39.70 -16.42 13.98
CA ALA A 88 38.46 -17.13 14.31
C ALA A 88 37.32 -16.15 14.66
N LYS A 89 37.62 -15.12 15.46
CA LYS A 89 36.61 -14.11 15.84
C LYS A 89 36.12 -13.29 14.64
N GLN A 90 37.00 -12.95 13.70
CA GLN A 90 36.60 -12.28 12.46
C GLN A 90 35.66 -13.14 11.61
N ALA A 91 35.93 -14.43 11.47
CA ALA A 91 35.08 -15.35 10.72
C ALA A 91 33.69 -15.49 11.37
N GLU A 92 33.61 -15.60 12.71
CA GLU A 92 32.35 -15.61 13.45
C GLU A 92 31.54 -14.32 13.24
N LEU A 93 32.20 -13.16 13.39
CA LEU A 93 31.57 -11.86 13.20
C LEU A 93 31.03 -11.71 11.78
N LEU A 94 31.81 -12.08 10.77
CA LEU A 94 31.38 -12.03 9.37
C LEU A 94 30.14 -12.90 9.12
N LYS A 95 30.14 -14.13 9.64
CA LYS A 95 28.99 -15.03 9.52
C LYS A 95 27.74 -14.44 10.18
N ALA A 96 27.87 -13.96 11.42
CA ALA A 96 26.76 -13.36 12.16
C ALA A 96 26.20 -12.11 11.44
N THR A 97 27.06 -11.23 10.94
CA THR A 97 26.65 -10.05 10.17
C THR A 97 25.92 -10.44 8.88
N TYR A 98 26.39 -11.46 8.17
CA TYR A 98 25.74 -11.95 6.95
C TYR A 98 24.35 -12.52 7.24
N GLU A 99 24.22 -13.39 8.25
CA GLU A 99 22.93 -13.98 8.66
C GLU A 99 21.93 -12.88 9.05
N LYS A 100 22.40 -11.88 9.80
CA LYS A 100 21.58 -10.73 10.21
C LYS A 100 21.14 -9.87 9.02
N ALA A 101 22.04 -9.59 8.07
CA ALA A 101 21.70 -8.85 6.86
C ALA A 101 20.61 -9.57 6.05
N MET A 102 20.73 -10.90 5.89
CA MET A 102 19.72 -11.71 5.22
C MET A 102 18.37 -11.72 5.94
N GLN A 103 18.37 -11.75 7.28
CA GLN A 103 17.14 -11.63 8.06
C GLN A 103 16.47 -10.26 7.84
N ASN A 104 17.24 -9.17 7.89
CA ASN A 104 16.73 -7.82 7.66
C ASN A 104 16.13 -7.67 6.25
N ILE A 105 16.77 -8.25 5.22
CA ILE A 105 16.23 -8.23 3.84
C ILE A 105 14.90 -8.97 3.76
N ARG A 106 14.79 -10.15 4.37
CA ARG A 106 13.54 -10.93 4.37
C ARG A 106 12.41 -10.18 5.07
N GLU A 107 12.71 -9.58 6.22
CA GLU A 107 11.71 -8.81 6.96
C GLU A 107 11.20 -7.61 6.16
N LEU A 108 12.11 -6.85 5.53
CA LEU A 108 11.71 -5.74 4.65
C LEU A 108 10.89 -6.21 3.44
N GLN A 109 11.26 -7.35 2.84
CA GLN A 109 10.48 -7.97 1.76
C GLN A 109 9.08 -8.36 2.23
N ASP A 110 8.95 -9.00 3.38
CA ASP A 110 7.65 -9.39 3.96
C ASP A 110 6.78 -8.16 4.23
N MET A 111 7.37 -7.07 4.74
CA MET A 111 6.64 -5.81 4.97
C MET A 111 6.12 -5.20 3.67
N ILE A 112 6.96 -5.15 2.63
CA ILE A 112 6.56 -4.61 1.31
C ILE A 112 5.46 -5.48 0.69
N GLN A 113 5.60 -6.81 0.76
CA GLN A 113 4.60 -7.74 0.21
C GLN A 113 3.26 -7.61 0.93
N ARG A 114 3.26 -7.49 2.27
CA ARG A 114 2.03 -7.26 3.04
C ARG A 114 1.36 -5.95 2.66
N MET A 115 2.11 -4.86 2.58
CA MET A 115 1.59 -3.55 2.14
C MET A 115 0.91 -3.64 0.77
N SER A 116 1.55 -4.29 -0.20
CA SER A 116 0.96 -4.49 -1.53
C SER A 116 -0.28 -5.39 -1.48
N GLY A 117 -0.23 -6.49 -0.73
CA GLY A 117 -1.35 -7.42 -0.57
C GLY A 117 -2.58 -6.78 0.05
N ASP A 118 -2.42 -6.05 1.16
CA ASP A 118 -3.52 -5.41 1.87
C ASP A 118 -4.20 -4.34 1.00
N THR A 119 -3.41 -3.54 0.28
CA THR A 119 -3.92 -2.53 -0.66
C THR A 119 -4.71 -3.18 -1.80
N LEU A 120 -4.16 -4.25 -2.40
CA LEU A 120 -4.83 -4.98 -3.48
C LEU A 120 -6.12 -5.66 -3.01
N ASN A 121 -6.14 -6.19 -1.79
CA ASN A 121 -7.33 -6.82 -1.22
C ASN A 121 -8.49 -5.82 -1.09
N VAL A 122 -8.22 -4.60 -0.61
CA VAL A 122 -9.22 -3.52 -0.53
C VAL A 122 -9.77 -3.17 -1.91
N LEU A 123 -8.90 -3.04 -2.92
CA LEU A 123 -9.31 -2.73 -4.28
C LEU A 123 -10.12 -3.87 -4.93
N ASN A 124 -9.66 -5.12 -4.80
CA ASN A 124 -10.34 -6.30 -5.33
C ASN A 124 -11.74 -6.47 -4.75
N ARG A 125 -11.88 -6.25 -3.44
CA ARG A 125 -13.18 -6.26 -2.77
C ARG A 125 -14.12 -5.23 -3.38
N ARG A 126 -13.64 -3.99 -3.57
CA ARG A 126 -14.47 -2.93 -4.15
C ARG A 126 -14.89 -3.24 -5.59
N VAL A 127 -13.98 -3.80 -6.41
CA VAL A 127 -14.31 -4.24 -7.78
C VAL A 127 -15.42 -5.29 -7.75
N SER A 128 -15.33 -6.27 -6.86
CA SER A 128 -16.36 -7.30 -6.72
C SER A 128 -17.70 -6.70 -6.33
N GLU A 129 -17.71 -5.82 -5.32
CA GLU A 129 -18.91 -5.08 -4.90
C GLU A 129 -19.49 -4.21 -6.03
N ALA A 130 -18.65 -3.62 -6.88
CA ALA A 130 -19.09 -2.79 -8.01
C ALA A 130 -19.79 -3.64 -9.09
N LEU A 131 -19.29 -4.84 -9.36
CA LEU A 131 -19.94 -5.78 -10.28
C LEU A 131 -21.32 -6.22 -9.77
N ASP A 132 -21.46 -6.45 -8.46
CA ASP A 132 -22.74 -6.76 -7.82
C ASP A 132 -23.72 -5.58 -7.89
N GLU A 133 -23.24 -4.35 -7.67
CA GLU A 133 -24.04 -3.13 -7.81
C GLU A 133 -24.54 -2.94 -9.24
N VAL A 134 -23.69 -3.15 -10.26
CA VAL A 134 -24.08 -3.11 -11.67
C VAL A 134 -25.14 -4.16 -11.97
N ARG A 135 -24.97 -5.40 -11.49
CA ARG A 135 -25.96 -6.46 -11.66
C ARG A 135 -27.30 -6.07 -11.04
N ALA A 136 -27.30 -5.53 -9.83
CA ALA A 136 -28.51 -5.11 -9.14
C ALA A 136 -29.24 -3.98 -9.88
N MET A 137 -28.50 -2.99 -10.42
CA MET A 137 -29.09 -1.93 -11.24
C MET A 137 -29.72 -2.48 -12.53
N MET A 138 -29.07 -3.44 -13.20
CA MET A 138 -29.59 -4.07 -14.41
C MET A 138 -30.86 -4.89 -14.15
N GLU A 139 -30.95 -5.56 -13.01
CA GLU A 139 -32.17 -6.30 -12.64
C GLU A 139 -33.32 -5.35 -12.29
N LYS A 140 -33.04 -4.23 -11.59
CA LYS A 140 -34.03 -3.18 -11.35
C LYS A 140 -34.54 -2.53 -12.64
N ALA A 141 -33.67 -2.34 -13.63
CA ALA A 141 -34.03 -1.71 -14.91
C ALA A 141 -34.89 -2.60 -15.84
N LYS A 142 -34.98 -3.92 -15.57
CA LYS A 142 -35.83 -4.87 -16.30
C LYS A 142 -37.24 -5.00 -15.72
N GLY A 143 -37.49 -4.49 -14.51
CA GLY A 143 -38.80 -4.47 -13.86
C GLY A 143 -39.50 -3.13 -14.01
#